data_AF-A0A397IJF9-F1
#
_entry.id   AF-A0A397IJF9-F1
#
_cell.length_a   1.000
_cell.length_b   1.000
_cell.length_c   1.000
_cell.angle_alpha   90.00
_cell.angle_beta   90.00
_cell.angle_gamma   90.00
#
_symmetry.space_group_name_H-M   'P 1'
#
loop_
_entity.id
_entity.type
_entity.pdbx_description
1 polymer ?
#
loop_
_entity_poly.entity_id
_entity_poly.type
_entity_poly.pdbx_seq_one_letter_code
_entity_poly.pdbx_strand_id
1 'polypeptide(L)'
;MNKSPSDFLTSEPSYISEPSFMEDVCFIEETPILDNFEVNENNGLSDIEKWETIDTWLKKLYKDKPVPLFERNPATANALHRIALLNQQQDTISEIILQQQKIHALEYRTEALRIKDILDTVGISKENLSKNGALALKSLSSLATIFGLKDIERSSYLSAIAQLTIDSYETERQIYEVSRIIESLKINTQEAKLKEEKLIILLTNLRKKWDLHEKQKLKEWEANNDLVNKKAIEYNQKLIRLEKQYSSMNIEKEGLNFQKLKQREEKVGVLEQQIKTKTKKLKTYRVLPPDIMMAQLKLDEAKQTLNKLLEDRNELFIKMAENFH
;
A
#
# COMPACT_ATOMS: atom_id res chain seq x y z
N MET A 1 -4.65 -115.14 -39.77
CA MET A 1 -4.87 -115.75 -38.44
C MET A 1 -4.93 -114.64 -37.41
N ASN A 2 -6.02 -114.64 -36.64
CA ASN A 2 -6.37 -113.66 -35.61
C ASN A 2 -5.31 -113.53 -34.50
N LYS A 3 -5.11 -112.31 -33.98
CA LYS A 3 -5.35 -111.98 -32.55
C LYS A 3 -5.28 -110.48 -32.26
N SER A 4 -6.08 -110.10 -31.28
CA SER A 4 -6.51 -108.78 -30.81
C SER A 4 -5.46 -108.05 -29.94
N PRO A 5 -5.71 -106.76 -29.62
CA PRO A 5 -4.80 -105.86 -28.93
C PRO A 5 -5.06 -105.84 -27.41
N SER A 6 -4.02 -106.06 -26.62
CA SER A 6 -3.95 -105.66 -25.21
C SER A 6 -2.51 -105.82 -24.74
N ASP A 7 -2.12 -104.94 -23.82
CA ASP A 7 -0.88 -104.98 -23.03
C ASP A 7 0.32 -104.32 -23.70
N PHE A 8 0.51 -103.03 -23.42
CA PHE A 8 1.76 -102.47 -22.88
C PHE A 8 1.48 -101.04 -22.37
N LEU A 9 0.75 -100.96 -21.26
CA LEU A 9 0.84 -99.84 -20.32
C LEU A 9 1.75 -100.28 -19.19
N THR A 10 2.90 -99.65 -19.04
CA THR A 10 3.64 -99.42 -17.77
C THR A 10 4.95 -98.71 -18.13
N SER A 11 4.89 -97.38 -18.15
CA SER A 11 6.06 -96.53 -18.01
C SER A 11 5.59 -95.21 -17.42
N GLU A 12 5.53 -95.15 -16.10
CA GLU A 12 5.46 -93.89 -15.38
C GLU A 12 6.73 -93.07 -15.67
N PRO A 13 6.61 -91.77 -16.00
CA PRO A 13 7.68 -90.83 -15.77
C PRO A 13 7.46 -90.14 -14.41
N SER A 14 8.49 -90.27 -13.59
CA SER A 14 8.77 -89.60 -12.32
C SER A 14 8.28 -88.16 -12.25
N TYR A 15 7.44 -87.88 -11.25
CA TYR A 15 7.26 -86.53 -10.70
C TYR A 15 8.63 -86.02 -10.20
N ILE A 16 9.19 -85.03 -10.89
CA ILE A 16 10.24 -84.19 -10.32
C ILE A 16 9.52 -83.17 -9.44
N SER A 17 9.80 -83.23 -8.14
CA SER A 17 9.29 -82.27 -7.15
C SER A 17 9.70 -80.85 -7.54
N GLU A 18 8.70 -79.98 -7.69
CA GLU A 18 8.89 -78.52 -7.74
C GLU A 18 9.55 -78.06 -6.44
N PRO A 19 10.59 -77.23 -6.49
CA PRO A 19 11.05 -76.53 -5.30
C PRO A 19 9.97 -75.53 -4.89
N SER A 20 9.42 -75.75 -3.69
CA SER A 20 8.64 -74.81 -2.88
C SER A 20 9.25 -73.40 -2.96
N PHE A 21 8.69 -72.56 -3.83
CA PHE A 21 8.95 -71.12 -3.89
C PHE A 21 7.61 -70.39 -3.67
N MET A 22 6.95 -70.75 -2.57
CA MET A 22 5.67 -70.19 -2.11
C MET A 22 5.79 -69.52 -0.73
N GLU A 23 7.00 -69.31 -0.21
CA GLU A 23 7.19 -68.73 1.14
C GLU A 23 7.50 -67.22 1.17
N ASP A 24 7.68 -66.54 0.04
CA ASP A 24 7.89 -65.08 0.02
C ASP A 24 6.93 -64.35 -0.94
N VAL A 25 5.70 -64.85 -1.08
CA VAL A 25 4.59 -64.05 -1.62
C VAL A 25 3.96 -63.32 -0.45
N CYS A 26 4.51 -62.14 -0.12
CA CYS A 26 3.82 -61.21 0.77
C CYS A 26 2.56 -60.76 0.01
N PHE A 27 1.42 -61.39 0.28
CA PHE A 27 0.12 -60.88 -0.12
C PHE A 27 -0.04 -59.49 0.48
N ILE A 28 0.25 -58.46 -0.31
CA ILE A 28 -0.19 -57.11 0.01
C ILE A 28 -1.68 -57.15 -0.29
N GLU A 29 -2.48 -57.37 0.77
CA GLU A 29 -3.93 -57.18 0.72
C GLU A 29 -4.22 -55.86 -0.02
N GLU A 30 -5.19 -55.89 -0.93
CA GLU A 30 -5.69 -54.73 -1.65
C GLU A 30 -6.03 -53.63 -0.64
N THR A 31 -5.08 -52.72 -0.40
CA THR A 31 -5.33 -51.55 0.42
C THR A 31 -6.28 -50.68 -0.39
N PRO A 32 -7.46 -50.32 0.16
CA PRO A 32 -8.35 -49.41 -0.51
C PRO A 32 -7.57 -48.12 -0.75
N ILE A 33 -7.52 -47.68 -2.01
CA ILE A 33 -6.98 -46.37 -2.37
C ILE A 33 -7.81 -45.37 -1.59
N LEU A 34 -7.21 -44.83 -0.54
CA LEU A 34 -7.81 -43.93 0.42
C LEU A 34 -8.05 -42.58 -0.25
N ASP A 35 -9.26 -42.42 -0.78
CA ASP A 35 -9.94 -41.13 -0.79
C ASP A 35 -10.05 -40.65 0.67
N ASN A 36 -9.55 -39.43 0.91
CA ASN A 36 -9.48 -38.72 2.20
C ASN A 36 -8.25 -39.03 3.06
N PHE A 37 -7.14 -38.34 2.76
CA PHE A 37 -6.18 -37.97 3.78
C PHE A 37 -6.18 -36.46 3.96
N GLU A 38 -7.03 -36.00 4.87
CA GLU A 38 -6.83 -34.70 5.51
C GLU A 38 -5.39 -34.65 6.02
N VAL A 39 -4.62 -33.68 5.53
CA VAL A 39 -3.33 -33.32 6.10
C VAL A 39 -3.61 -33.02 7.57
N ASN A 40 -3.15 -33.91 8.45
CA ASN A 40 -3.35 -33.79 9.88
C ASN A 40 -2.55 -32.56 10.37
N GLU A 41 -3.15 -31.37 10.30
CA GLU A 41 -2.53 -30.08 10.60
C GLU A 41 -2.21 -29.89 12.10
N ASN A 42 -2.48 -30.87 12.96
CA ASN A 42 -2.38 -30.74 14.40
C ASN A 42 -1.48 -31.78 15.08
N ASN A 43 -0.22 -31.87 14.65
CA ASN A 43 0.83 -32.40 15.53
C ASN A 43 1.67 -31.23 16.05
N GLY A 44 1.62 -31.00 17.36
CA GLY A 44 2.50 -30.09 18.09
C GLY A 44 3.94 -30.57 18.10
N LEU A 45 4.55 -30.72 16.92
CA LEU A 45 5.98 -30.95 16.75
C LEU A 45 6.73 -29.68 17.12
N SER A 46 7.81 -29.86 17.89
CA SER A 46 8.73 -28.78 18.22
C SER A 46 9.31 -28.18 16.94
N ASP A 47 9.52 -26.87 16.90
CA ASP A 47 10.14 -26.21 15.74
C ASP A 47 11.50 -26.84 15.37
N ILE A 48 12.18 -27.46 16.34
CA ILE A 48 13.43 -28.20 16.16
C ILE A 48 13.23 -29.43 15.28
N GLU A 49 12.21 -30.25 15.54
CA GLU A 49 11.92 -31.49 14.80
C GLU A 49 11.52 -31.18 13.35
N LYS A 50 10.78 -30.09 13.14
CA LYS A 50 10.44 -29.59 11.81
C LYS A 50 11.68 -29.21 11.03
N TRP A 51 12.60 -28.48 11.66
CA TRP A 51 13.85 -28.05 11.02
C TRP A 51 14.79 -29.22 10.70
N GLU A 52 14.89 -30.24 11.56
CA GLU A 52 15.66 -31.45 11.28
C GLU A 52 15.07 -32.23 10.10
N THR A 53 13.74 -32.35 10.02
CA THR A 53 13.03 -32.97 8.90
C THR A 53 13.27 -32.19 7.59
N ILE A 54 13.21 -30.86 7.65
CA ILE A 54 13.50 -30.00 6.48
C ILE A 54 14.95 -30.15 6.04
N ASP A 55 15.92 -30.10 6.96
CA ASP A 55 17.34 -30.17 6.64
C ASP A 55 17.72 -31.54 6.06
N THR A 56 17.13 -32.63 6.55
CA THR A 56 17.30 -33.99 5.98
C THR A 56 16.66 -34.11 4.60
N TRP A 57 15.44 -33.60 4.42
CA TRP A 57 14.76 -33.57 3.12
C TRP A 57 15.53 -32.74 2.08
N LEU A 58 16.00 -31.54 2.44
CA LEU A 58 16.80 -30.69 1.55
C LEU A 58 18.13 -31.35 1.17
N LYS A 59 18.81 -32.01 2.11
CA LYS A 59 20.02 -32.80 1.79
C LYS A 59 19.72 -33.92 0.80
N LYS A 60 18.62 -34.68 0.99
CA LYS A 60 18.20 -35.74 0.05
C LYS A 60 17.88 -35.17 -1.33
N LEU A 61 17.22 -34.02 -1.40
CA LEU A 61 16.80 -33.39 -2.64
C LEU A 61 17.98 -32.84 -3.46
N TYR A 62 18.93 -32.17 -2.79
CA TYR A 62 20.05 -31.50 -3.45
C TYR A 62 21.27 -32.40 -3.65
N LYS A 63 21.37 -33.55 -2.96
CA LYS A 63 22.48 -34.53 -3.05
C LYS A 63 23.84 -33.84 -2.94
N ASP A 64 24.52 -33.61 -4.07
CA ASP A 64 25.86 -33.01 -4.16
C ASP A 64 25.86 -31.48 -4.38
N LYS A 65 24.69 -30.86 -4.55
CA LYS A 65 24.57 -29.41 -4.73
C LYS A 65 24.36 -28.71 -3.37
N PRO A 66 24.95 -27.51 -3.17
CA PRO A 66 24.68 -26.74 -1.96
C PRO A 66 23.21 -26.30 -1.95
N VAL A 67 22.57 -26.45 -0.79
CA VAL A 67 21.20 -25.96 -0.56
C VAL A 67 21.19 -24.44 -0.69
N PRO A 68 20.29 -23.85 -1.50
CA PRO A 68 20.17 -22.41 -1.63
C PRO A 68 19.95 -21.73 -0.27
N LEU A 69 20.49 -20.53 -0.09
CA LEU A 69 20.25 -19.76 1.14
C LEU A 69 18.79 -19.31 1.17
N PHE A 70 18.11 -19.58 2.29
CA PHE A 70 16.75 -19.13 2.55
C PHE A 70 16.59 -18.68 4.00
N GLU A 71 15.58 -17.87 4.26
CA GLU A 71 15.32 -17.34 5.59
C GLU A 71 14.65 -18.39 6.49
N ARG A 72 15.26 -18.68 7.65
CA ARG A 72 14.70 -19.60 8.66
C ARG A 72 13.70 -18.85 9.55
N ASN A 73 12.52 -18.58 9.02
CA ASN A 73 11.40 -18.01 9.76
C ASN A 73 10.31 -19.10 10.00
N PRO A 74 9.41 -18.96 11.00
CA PRO A 74 8.42 -20.00 11.32
C PRO A 74 7.40 -20.24 10.20
N ALA A 75 7.09 -19.22 9.40
CA ALA A 75 6.22 -19.38 8.23
C ALA A 75 6.86 -20.27 7.15
N THR A 76 8.16 -20.07 6.90
CA THR A 76 9.00 -20.86 6.00
C THR A 76 9.22 -22.26 6.58
N ALA A 77 9.38 -22.43 7.90
CA ALA A 77 9.43 -23.74 8.54
C ALA A 77 8.17 -24.55 8.27
N ASN A 78 6.99 -23.97 8.51
CA ASN A 78 5.72 -24.64 8.27
C ASN A 78 5.48 -24.92 6.78
N ALA A 79 5.80 -23.96 5.90
CA ALA A 79 5.66 -24.14 4.45
C ALA A 79 6.59 -25.23 3.90
N LEU A 80 7.87 -25.22 4.27
CA LEU A 80 8.84 -26.22 3.84
C LEU A 80 8.56 -27.59 4.45
N HIS A 81 8.17 -27.67 5.71
CA HIS A 81 7.80 -28.92 6.35
C HIS A 81 6.59 -29.57 5.66
N ARG A 82 5.56 -28.78 5.33
CA ARG A 82 4.41 -29.26 4.57
C ARG A 82 4.81 -29.79 3.20
N ILE A 83 5.65 -29.06 2.47
CA ILE A 83 6.15 -29.49 1.15
C ILE A 83 7.00 -30.76 1.29
N ALA A 84 7.84 -30.86 2.32
CA ALA A 84 8.66 -32.03 2.60
C ALA A 84 7.81 -33.27 2.86
N LEU A 85 6.75 -33.15 3.68
CA LEU A 85 5.82 -34.23 3.97
C LEU A 85 5.09 -34.71 2.71
N LEU A 86 4.54 -33.78 1.92
CA LEU A 86 3.85 -34.11 0.67
C LEU A 86 4.79 -34.78 -0.34
N ASN A 87 6.01 -34.29 -0.48
CA ASN A 87 7.01 -34.90 -1.35
C ASN A 87 7.41 -36.29 -0.86
N GLN A 88 7.58 -36.49 0.45
CA GLN A 88 7.89 -37.80 1.00
C GLN A 88 6.76 -38.80 0.76
N GLN A 89 5.50 -38.39 0.92
CA GLN A 89 4.34 -39.20 0.57
C GLN A 89 4.34 -39.55 -0.92
N GLN A 90 4.55 -38.58 -1.79
CA GLN A 90 4.59 -38.81 -3.23
C GLN A 90 5.77 -39.71 -3.64
N ASP A 91 6.93 -39.58 -3.01
CA ASP A 91 8.10 -40.45 -3.20
C ASP A 91 7.73 -41.90 -2.87
N THR A 92 7.08 -42.13 -1.71
CA THR A 92 6.67 -43.48 -1.29
C THR A 92 5.64 -44.10 -2.23
N ILE A 93 4.63 -43.34 -2.65
CA ILE A 93 3.64 -43.79 -3.62
C ILE A 93 4.30 -44.13 -4.95
N SER A 94 5.23 -43.28 -5.41
CA SER A 94 5.96 -43.50 -6.66
C SER A 94 6.83 -44.75 -6.59
N GLU A 95 7.45 -45.02 -5.44
CA GLU A 95 8.23 -46.23 -5.22
C GLU A 95 7.35 -47.49 -5.24
N ILE A 96 6.19 -47.47 -4.57
CA ILE A 96 5.21 -48.57 -4.60
C ILE A 96 4.72 -48.82 -6.02
N ILE A 97 4.34 -47.77 -6.76
CA ILE A 97 3.90 -47.89 -8.16
C ILE A 97 5.00 -48.50 -9.03
N LEU A 98 6.25 -48.07 -8.84
CA LEU A 98 7.40 -48.60 -9.60
C LEU A 98 7.63 -50.08 -9.29
N GLN A 99 7.57 -50.47 -8.01
CA GLN A 99 7.67 -51.87 -7.61
C GLN A 99 6.54 -52.71 -8.21
N GLN A 100 5.30 -52.23 -8.14
CA GLN A 100 4.14 -52.92 -8.73
C GLN A 100 4.28 -53.08 -10.25
N GLN A 101 4.72 -52.03 -10.96
CA GLN A 101 4.95 -52.09 -12.40
C GLN A 101 6.02 -53.13 -12.78
N LYS A 102 7.07 -53.28 -11.96
CA LYS A 102 8.09 -54.32 -12.18
C LYS A 102 7.51 -55.72 -12.01
N ILE A 103 6.70 -55.94 -10.97
CA ILE A 103 6.03 -57.21 -10.72
C ILE A 103 5.10 -57.55 -11.89
N HIS A 104 4.20 -56.64 -12.26
CA HIS A 104 3.30 -56.82 -13.40
C HIS A 104 4.07 -57.10 -14.71
N ALA A 105 5.17 -56.37 -14.98
CA ALA A 105 5.97 -56.60 -16.17
C ALA A 105 6.60 -58.00 -16.20
N LEU A 106 7.01 -58.53 -15.03
CA LEU A 106 7.52 -59.89 -14.92
C LEU A 106 6.40 -60.92 -15.13
N GLU A 107 5.25 -60.73 -14.46
CA GLU A 107 4.08 -61.61 -14.58
C GLU A 107 3.58 -61.70 -16.02
N TYR A 108 3.39 -60.55 -16.70
CA TYR A 108 2.99 -60.52 -18.10
C TYR A 108 4.02 -61.19 -19.01
N ARG A 109 5.32 -61.05 -18.72
CA ARG A 109 6.37 -61.73 -19.47
C ARG A 109 6.30 -63.25 -19.28
N THR A 110 6.12 -63.73 -18.06
CA THR A 110 6.01 -65.16 -17.77
C THR A 110 4.75 -65.76 -18.39
N GLU A 111 3.62 -65.05 -18.31
CA GLU A 111 2.37 -65.50 -18.90
C GLU A 111 2.44 -65.51 -20.43
N ALA A 112 3.11 -64.51 -21.04
CA ALA A 112 3.36 -64.49 -22.47
C ALA A 112 4.21 -65.70 -22.93
N LEU A 113 5.20 -66.13 -22.14
CA LEU A 113 5.98 -67.35 -22.42
C LEU A 113 5.10 -68.60 -22.28
N ARG A 114 4.30 -68.71 -21.22
CA ARG A 114 3.37 -69.83 -21.00
C ARG A 114 2.38 -69.98 -22.17
N ILE A 115 1.76 -68.88 -22.60
CA ILE A 115 0.83 -68.86 -23.73
C ILE A 115 1.56 -69.23 -25.02
N LYS A 116 2.78 -68.71 -25.23
CA LYS A 116 3.58 -69.06 -26.39
C LYS A 116 3.86 -70.57 -26.45
N ASP A 117 4.28 -71.18 -25.35
CA ASP A 117 4.56 -72.61 -25.29
C ASP A 117 3.30 -73.43 -25.61
N ILE A 118 2.14 -73.04 -25.09
CA ILE A 118 0.84 -73.66 -25.43
C ILE A 118 0.55 -73.53 -26.94
N LEU A 119 0.72 -72.35 -27.52
CA LEU A 119 0.49 -72.14 -28.95
C LEU A 119 1.45 -72.98 -29.81
N ASP A 120 2.71 -73.11 -29.40
CA ASP A 120 3.71 -73.94 -30.06
C ASP A 120 3.31 -75.43 -30.02
N THR A 121 2.75 -75.93 -28.90
CA THR A 121 2.22 -77.32 -28.83
C THR A 121 1.06 -77.58 -29.78
N VAL A 122 0.22 -76.57 -30.05
CA VAL A 122 -0.92 -76.65 -30.99
C VAL A 122 -0.47 -76.39 -32.44
N GLY A 123 0.82 -76.10 -32.66
CA GLY A 123 1.38 -75.81 -33.98
C GLY A 123 1.04 -74.42 -34.52
N ILE A 124 0.59 -73.50 -33.66
CA ILE A 124 0.31 -72.10 -34.00
C ILE A 124 1.51 -71.27 -33.61
N SER A 125 2.62 -71.43 -34.33
CA SER A 125 3.81 -70.59 -34.14
C SER A 125 3.88 -69.47 -35.16
N LYS A 126 4.65 -68.43 -34.83
CA LYS A 126 4.91 -67.27 -35.69
C LYS A 126 5.47 -67.66 -37.06
N GLU A 127 6.24 -68.74 -37.14
CA GLU A 127 6.82 -69.23 -38.40
C GLU A 127 5.78 -69.89 -39.32
N ASN A 128 4.65 -70.33 -38.76
CA ASN A 128 3.58 -70.99 -39.50
C ASN A 128 2.56 -69.99 -40.08
N LEU A 129 2.68 -68.70 -39.73
CA LEU A 129 1.83 -67.64 -40.28
C LEU A 129 2.34 -67.18 -41.66
N SER A 130 1.40 -66.82 -42.54
CA SER A 130 1.74 -66.10 -43.76
C SER A 130 2.40 -64.75 -43.42
N LYS A 131 3.27 -64.26 -44.31
CA LYS A 131 3.94 -62.95 -44.14
C LYS A 131 2.93 -61.83 -43.86
N ASN A 132 1.80 -61.83 -44.55
CA ASN A 132 0.73 -60.85 -44.37
C ASN A 132 0.03 -61.00 -42.99
N GLY A 133 -0.22 -62.24 -42.54
CA GLY A 133 -0.80 -62.50 -41.22
C GLY A 133 0.11 -62.04 -40.09
N ALA A 134 1.42 -62.33 -40.19
CA ALA A 134 2.40 -61.88 -39.20
C ALA A 134 2.50 -60.34 -39.13
N LEU A 135 2.44 -59.65 -40.27
CA LEU A 135 2.41 -58.19 -40.31
C LEU A 135 1.12 -57.62 -39.72
N ALA A 136 -0.05 -58.18 -40.06
CA ALA A 136 -1.33 -57.72 -39.53
C ALA A 136 -1.39 -57.87 -37.99
N LEU A 137 -0.96 -59.02 -37.46
CA LEU A 137 -0.91 -59.26 -36.02
C LEU A 137 0.07 -58.31 -35.32
N LYS A 138 1.24 -58.06 -35.93
CA LYS A 138 2.19 -57.07 -35.41
C LYS A 138 1.55 -55.68 -35.34
N SER A 139 0.93 -55.21 -36.42
CA SER A 139 0.24 -53.92 -36.44
C SER A 139 -0.88 -53.84 -35.41
N LEU A 140 -1.68 -54.89 -35.26
CA LEU A 140 -2.77 -54.96 -34.27
C LEU A 140 -2.24 -54.89 -32.83
N SER A 141 -1.17 -55.65 -32.54
CA SER A 141 -0.50 -55.62 -31.23
C SER A 141 0.08 -54.23 -30.95
N SER A 142 0.75 -53.61 -31.92
CA SER A 142 1.26 -52.24 -31.79
C SER A 142 0.13 -51.25 -31.51
N LEU A 143 -0.98 -51.32 -32.25
CA LEU A 143 -2.14 -50.46 -32.01
C LEU A 143 -2.74 -50.66 -30.62
N ALA A 144 -2.85 -51.90 -30.13
CA ALA A 144 -3.29 -52.17 -28.76
C ALA A 144 -2.35 -51.54 -27.73
N THR A 145 -1.03 -51.64 -27.92
CA THR A 145 -0.06 -51.03 -27.00
C THR A 145 -0.12 -49.50 -27.04
N ILE A 146 -0.34 -48.89 -28.21
CA ILE A 146 -0.47 -47.44 -28.36
C ILE A 146 -1.75 -46.94 -27.70
N PHE A 147 -2.86 -47.64 -27.88
CA PHE A 147 -4.14 -47.31 -27.27
C PHE A 147 -4.24 -47.72 -25.78
N GLY A 148 -3.27 -48.46 -25.25
CA GLY A 148 -3.30 -48.96 -23.87
C GLY A 148 -4.47 -49.91 -23.59
N LEU A 149 -4.83 -50.75 -24.57
CA LEU A 149 -5.98 -51.65 -24.45
C LEU A 149 -5.68 -52.81 -23.49
N LYS A 150 -6.66 -53.13 -22.64
CA LYS A 150 -6.64 -54.34 -21.79
C LYS A 150 -6.86 -55.62 -22.60
N ASP A 151 -7.74 -55.56 -23.59
CA ASP A 151 -8.18 -56.71 -24.39
C ASP A 151 -8.07 -56.42 -25.89
N ILE A 152 -7.88 -57.47 -26.70
CA ILE A 152 -7.75 -57.38 -28.18
C ILE A 152 -9.15 -57.48 -28.85
N GLU A 153 -10.21 -57.15 -28.13
CA GLU A 153 -11.57 -57.16 -28.66
C GLU A 153 -11.81 -55.99 -29.63
N ARG A 154 -12.61 -56.22 -30.68
CA ARG A 154 -12.94 -55.19 -31.68
C ARG A 154 -13.64 -53.98 -31.06
N SER A 155 -14.51 -54.22 -30.07
CA SER A 155 -15.20 -53.19 -29.27
C SER A 155 -14.20 -52.22 -28.62
N SER A 156 -13.14 -52.76 -28.00
CA SER A 156 -12.10 -51.97 -27.33
C SER A 156 -11.34 -51.08 -28.31
N TYR A 157 -10.97 -51.60 -29.49
CA TYR A 157 -10.35 -50.77 -30.54
C TYR A 157 -11.29 -49.67 -31.04
N LEU A 158 -12.55 -49.99 -31.30
CA LEU A 158 -13.53 -49.00 -31.76
C LEU A 158 -13.77 -47.91 -30.71
N SER A 159 -13.85 -48.28 -29.44
CA SER A 159 -14.00 -47.34 -28.33
C SER A 159 -12.78 -46.43 -28.19
N ALA A 160 -11.56 -46.97 -28.28
CA ALA A 160 -10.34 -46.16 -28.21
C ALA A 160 -10.23 -45.19 -29.39
N ILE A 161 -10.57 -45.63 -30.61
CA ILE A 161 -10.61 -44.75 -31.78
C ILE A 161 -11.66 -43.65 -31.61
N ALA A 162 -12.85 -43.99 -31.10
CA ALA A 162 -13.90 -43.02 -30.83
C ALA A 162 -13.45 -42.00 -29.77
N GLN A 163 -12.82 -42.45 -28.69
CA GLN A 163 -12.29 -41.56 -27.65
C GLN A 163 -11.23 -40.62 -28.20
N LEU A 164 -10.24 -41.14 -28.93
CA LEU A 164 -9.21 -40.31 -29.58
C LEU A 164 -9.80 -39.29 -30.55
N THR A 165 -10.87 -39.66 -31.25
CA THR A 165 -11.58 -38.74 -32.15
C THR A 165 -12.23 -37.61 -31.35
N ILE A 166 -12.89 -37.94 -30.24
CA ILE A 166 -13.49 -36.95 -29.32
C ILE A 166 -12.40 -36.02 -28.77
N ASP A 167 -11.32 -36.58 -28.23
CA ASP A 167 -10.20 -35.83 -27.65
C ASP A 167 -9.54 -34.91 -28.68
N SER A 168 -9.42 -35.36 -29.92
CA SER A 168 -8.91 -34.55 -31.03
C SER A 168 -9.81 -33.34 -31.30
N TYR A 169 -11.13 -33.54 -31.38
CA TYR A 169 -12.09 -32.45 -31.56
C TYR A 169 -12.11 -31.49 -30.37
N GLU A 170 -12.02 -31.99 -29.15
CA GLU A 170 -11.93 -31.15 -27.95
C GLU A 170 -10.66 -30.29 -27.95
N THR A 171 -9.53 -30.89 -28.30
CA THR A 171 -8.25 -30.19 -28.40
C THR A 171 -8.29 -29.11 -29.50
N GLU A 172 -8.83 -29.43 -30.68
CA GLU A 172 -9.04 -28.45 -31.76
C GLU A 172 -9.94 -27.30 -31.32
N ARG A 173 -11.03 -27.60 -30.61
CA ARG A 173 -11.93 -26.58 -30.06
C ARG A 173 -11.21 -25.68 -29.04
N GLN A 174 -10.41 -26.26 -28.15
CA GLN A 174 -9.62 -25.49 -27.17
C GLN A 174 -8.59 -24.59 -27.87
N ILE A 175 -7.91 -25.09 -28.90
CA ILE A 175 -6.97 -24.31 -29.71
C ILE A 175 -7.68 -23.13 -30.39
N TYR A 176 -8.88 -23.36 -30.94
CA TYR A 176 -9.67 -22.31 -31.55
C TYR A 176 -10.09 -21.24 -30.55
N GLU A 177 -10.57 -21.65 -29.37
CA GLU A 177 -10.95 -20.74 -28.29
C GLU A 177 -9.77 -19.89 -27.80
N VAL A 178 -8.61 -20.51 -27.55
CA VAL A 178 -7.37 -19.81 -27.18
C VAL A 178 -6.95 -18.83 -28.28
N SER A 179 -7.01 -19.23 -29.54
CA SER A 179 -6.67 -18.37 -30.68
C SER A 179 -7.59 -17.15 -30.76
N ARG A 180 -8.89 -17.34 -30.51
CA ARG A 180 -9.87 -16.24 -30.47
C ARG A 180 -9.57 -15.26 -29.34
N ILE A 181 -9.24 -15.77 -28.15
CA ILE A 181 -8.85 -14.94 -27.00
C ILE A 181 -7.59 -14.15 -27.32
N ILE A 182 -6.56 -14.79 -27.89
CA ILE A 182 -5.30 -14.14 -28.30
C ILE A 182 -5.58 -12.99 -29.27
N GLU A 183 -6.41 -13.20 -30.29
CA GLU A 183 -6.73 -12.14 -31.26
C GLU A 183 -7.48 -10.97 -30.58
N SER A 184 -8.44 -11.27 -29.70
CA SER A 184 -9.14 -10.22 -28.95
C SER A 184 -8.20 -9.42 -28.03
N LEU A 185 -7.27 -10.09 -27.35
CA LEU A 185 -6.28 -9.45 -26.49
C LEU A 185 -5.30 -8.60 -27.29
N LYS A 186 -4.93 -9.06 -28.48
CA LYS A 186 -4.07 -8.31 -29.41
C LYS A 186 -4.73 -7.01 -29.86
N ILE A 187 -6.01 -7.06 -30.26
CA ILE A 187 -6.80 -5.87 -30.62
C ILE A 187 -6.87 -4.92 -29.42
N ASN A 188 -7.26 -5.41 -28.24
CA ASN A 188 -7.36 -4.60 -27.03
C ASN A 188 -6.02 -3.94 -26.64
N THR A 189 -4.92 -4.69 -26.77
CA THR A 189 -3.57 -4.19 -26.48
C THR A 189 -3.17 -3.10 -27.46
N GLN A 190 -3.50 -3.25 -28.74
CA GLN A 190 -3.22 -2.25 -29.76
C GLN A 190 -4.05 -0.98 -29.53
N GLU A 191 -5.33 -1.10 -29.17
CA GLU A 191 -6.16 0.05 -28.78
C GLU A 191 -5.62 0.76 -27.53
N ALA A 192 -5.17 0.00 -26.53
CA ALA A 192 -4.57 0.56 -25.32
C ALA A 192 -3.29 1.36 -25.64
N LYS A 193 -2.42 0.83 -26.51
CA LYS A 193 -1.23 1.53 -27.00
C LYS A 193 -1.56 2.83 -27.72
N LEU A 194 -2.56 2.82 -28.61
CA LEU A 194 -3.01 4.05 -29.30
C LEU A 194 -3.56 5.10 -28.32
N LYS A 195 -4.24 4.68 -27.25
CA LYS A 195 -4.70 5.59 -26.19
C LYS A 195 -3.52 6.14 -25.39
N GLU A 196 -2.54 5.32 -25.07
CA GLU A 196 -1.31 5.73 -24.39
C GLU A 196 -0.55 6.79 -25.20
N GLU A 197 -0.32 6.55 -26.49
CA GLU A 197 0.34 7.50 -27.39
C GLU A 197 -0.39 8.87 -27.41
N LYS A 198 -1.73 8.85 -27.50
CA LYS A 198 -2.54 10.07 -27.42
C LYS A 198 -2.36 10.79 -26.09
N LEU A 199 -2.35 10.07 -24.96
CA LEU A 199 -2.15 10.65 -23.64
C LEU A 199 -0.76 11.27 -23.48
N ILE A 200 0.29 10.62 -24.00
CA ILE A 200 1.65 11.17 -24.00
C ILE A 200 1.70 12.48 -24.80
N ILE A 201 1.07 12.53 -25.98
CA ILE A 201 0.98 13.76 -26.78
C ILE A 201 0.23 14.87 -26.01
N LEU A 202 -0.88 14.54 -25.34
CA LEU A 202 -1.64 15.51 -24.55
C LEU A 202 -0.83 16.02 -23.36
N LEU A 203 -0.19 15.14 -22.59
CA LEU A 203 0.64 15.50 -21.45
C LEU A 203 1.82 16.37 -21.86
N THR A 204 2.51 16.03 -22.95
CA THR A 204 3.62 16.85 -23.45
C THR A 204 3.15 18.24 -23.89
N ASN A 205 2.00 18.34 -24.54
CA ASN A 205 1.42 19.63 -24.91
C ASN A 205 0.97 20.46 -23.70
N LEU A 206 0.34 19.84 -22.70
CA LEU A 206 -0.04 20.50 -21.46
C LEU A 206 1.19 21.00 -20.71
N ARG A 207 2.24 20.18 -20.60
CA ARG A 207 3.51 20.56 -19.99
C ARG A 207 4.15 21.74 -20.71
N LYS A 208 4.22 21.71 -22.04
CA LYS A 208 4.74 22.84 -22.83
C LYS A 208 3.95 24.13 -22.59
N LYS A 209 2.61 24.06 -22.53
CA LYS A 209 1.75 25.21 -22.23
C LYS A 209 1.97 25.74 -20.82
N TRP A 210 2.10 24.84 -19.84
CA TRP A 210 2.40 25.18 -18.46
C TRP A 210 3.74 25.89 -18.34
N ASP A 211 4.81 25.30 -18.89
CA ASP A 211 6.17 25.86 -18.87
C ASP A 211 6.19 27.26 -19.53
N LEU A 212 5.41 27.46 -20.60
CA LEU A 212 5.30 28.77 -21.24
C LEU A 212 4.60 29.80 -20.34
N HIS A 213 3.48 29.42 -19.73
CA HIS A 213 2.73 30.28 -18.81
C HIS A 213 3.56 30.63 -17.56
N GLU A 214 4.28 29.65 -17.00
CA GLU A 214 5.16 29.87 -15.85
C GLU A 214 6.33 30.80 -16.20
N LYS A 215 6.94 30.64 -17.38
CA LYS A 215 7.95 31.57 -17.90
C LYS A 215 7.41 32.98 -18.10
N GLN A 216 6.16 33.13 -18.58
CA GLN A 216 5.53 34.45 -18.72
C GLN A 216 5.31 35.10 -17.35
N LYS A 217 4.75 34.36 -16.39
CA LYS A 217 4.53 34.85 -15.03
C LYS A 217 5.83 35.22 -14.32
N LEU A 218 6.89 34.43 -14.51
CA LEU A 218 8.22 34.74 -13.98
C LEU A 218 8.74 36.09 -14.52
N LYS A 219 8.61 36.33 -15.84
CA LYS A 219 8.98 37.61 -16.44
C LYS A 219 8.17 38.79 -15.88
N GLU A 220 6.87 38.61 -15.66
CA GLU A 220 6.02 39.62 -15.03
C GLU A 220 6.49 39.92 -13.59
N TRP A 221 6.83 38.87 -12.83
CA TRP A 221 7.33 39.01 -11.47
C TRP A 221 8.70 39.68 -11.42
N GLU A 222 9.62 39.34 -12.33
CA GLU A 222 10.91 40.00 -12.49
C GLU A 222 10.73 41.49 -12.77
N ALA A 223 9.88 41.85 -13.75
CA ALA A 223 9.60 43.25 -14.08
C ALA A 223 8.97 44.03 -12.91
N ASN A 224 8.04 43.41 -12.18
CA ASN A 224 7.43 44.02 -11.00
C ASN A 224 8.44 44.19 -9.86
N ASN A 225 9.29 43.19 -9.62
CA ASN A 225 10.34 43.25 -8.61
C ASN A 225 11.35 44.36 -8.94
N ASP A 226 11.75 44.50 -10.20
CA ASP A 226 12.61 45.61 -10.66
C ASP A 226 11.98 46.98 -10.40
N LEU A 227 10.67 47.13 -10.62
CA LEU A 227 9.94 48.35 -10.33
C LEU A 227 9.91 48.64 -8.82
N VAL A 228 9.61 47.64 -8.00
CA VAL A 228 9.60 47.76 -6.54
C VAL A 228 11.01 48.12 -6.02
N ASN A 229 12.05 47.49 -6.55
CA ASN A 229 13.44 47.79 -6.20
C ASN A 229 13.83 49.23 -6.58
N LYS A 230 13.44 49.71 -7.77
CA LYS A 230 13.64 51.11 -8.17
C LYS A 230 12.96 52.07 -7.19
N LYS A 231 11.69 51.81 -6.84
CA LYS A 231 10.96 52.63 -5.85
C LYS A 231 11.59 52.57 -4.46
N ALA A 232 12.07 51.41 -4.02
CA ALA A 232 12.76 51.26 -2.75
C ALA A 232 14.04 52.12 -2.72
N ILE A 233 14.83 52.12 -3.80
CA ILE A 233 16.01 52.98 -3.94
C ILE A 233 15.61 54.46 -3.90
N GLU A 234 14.57 54.86 -4.65
CA GLU A 234 14.06 56.25 -4.65
C GLU A 234 13.60 56.70 -3.27
N TYR A 235 12.82 55.89 -2.56
CA TYR A 235 12.35 56.20 -1.21
C TYR A 235 13.51 56.27 -0.21
N ASN A 236 14.48 55.38 -0.32
CA ASN A 236 15.68 55.43 0.52
C ASN A 236 16.48 56.72 0.26
N GLN A 237 16.68 57.10 -1.01
CA GLN A 237 17.32 58.38 -1.34
C GLN A 237 16.54 59.59 -0.81
N LYS A 238 15.20 59.56 -0.90
CA LYS A 238 14.34 60.62 -0.36
C LYS A 238 14.45 60.71 1.16
N LEU A 239 14.50 59.57 1.84
CA LEU A 239 14.68 59.48 3.28
C LEU A 239 16.02 60.08 3.69
N ILE A 240 17.12 59.69 3.03
CA ILE A 240 18.46 60.27 3.27
C ILE A 240 18.46 61.79 3.04
N ARG A 241 17.78 62.29 1.99
CA ARG A 241 17.67 63.74 1.74
C ARG A 241 16.90 64.45 2.85
N LEU A 242 15.77 63.90 3.29
CA LEU A 242 14.97 64.46 4.37
C LEU A 242 15.70 64.43 5.71
N GLU A 243 16.41 63.34 6.01
CA GLU A 243 17.26 63.25 7.21
C GLU A 243 18.39 64.28 7.19
N LYS A 244 19.03 64.50 6.04
CA LYS A 244 20.03 65.57 5.87
C LYS A 244 19.43 66.95 6.08
N GLN A 245 18.25 67.22 5.50
CA GLN A 245 17.54 68.48 5.70
C GLN A 245 17.17 68.67 7.18
N TYR A 246 16.58 67.67 7.82
CA TYR A 246 16.24 67.68 9.24
C TYR A 246 17.48 67.94 10.12
N SER A 247 18.58 67.24 9.85
CA SER A 247 19.86 67.43 10.55
C SER A 247 20.44 68.82 10.34
N SER A 248 20.34 69.38 9.12
CA SER A 248 20.83 70.73 8.79
C SER A 248 20.03 71.85 9.47
N MET A 249 18.73 71.65 9.68
CA MET A 249 17.86 72.61 10.36
C MET A 249 18.12 72.64 11.87
N ASN A 250 18.94 71.73 12.42
CA ASN A 250 19.42 71.72 13.81
C ASN A 250 18.30 71.86 14.87
N ILE A 251 17.07 71.47 14.52
CA ILE A 251 15.84 71.65 15.31
C ILE A 251 15.97 71.02 16.70
N GLU A 252 16.72 69.92 16.80
CA GLU A 252 17.01 69.23 18.06
C GLU A 252 18.00 70.00 18.95
N LYS A 253 18.99 70.69 18.37
CA LYS A 253 19.94 71.55 19.11
C LYS A 253 19.28 72.85 19.58
N GLU A 254 18.39 73.42 18.77
CA GLU A 254 17.60 74.61 19.14
C GLU A 254 16.48 74.30 20.15
N GLY A 255 16.28 73.02 20.49
CA GLY A 255 15.29 72.61 21.50
C GLY A 255 13.84 72.76 21.03
N LEU A 256 13.62 72.93 19.72
CA LEU A 256 12.32 73.01 19.04
C LEU A 256 11.70 71.62 18.79
N ASN A 257 12.07 70.62 19.60
CA ASN A 257 11.42 69.32 19.59
C ASN A 257 9.99 69.46 20.13
N PHE A 258 9.01 68.84 19.46
CA PHE A 258 7.59 68.88 19.87
C PHE A 258 7.38 68.60 21.36
N GLN A 259 8.09 67.63 21.93
CA GLN A 259 7.98 67.32 23.36
C GLN A 259 8.47 68.47 24.25
N LYS A 260 9.61 69.09 23.90
CA LYS A 260 10.17 70.23 24.64
C LYS A 260 9.32 71.49 24.44
N LEU A 261 8.75 71.68 23.26
CA LEU A 261 7.85 72.79 22.94
C LEU A 261 6.55 72.69 23.74
N LYS A 262 5.95 71.50 23.78
CA LYS A 262 4.75 71.22 24.60
C LYS A 262 4.99 71.48 26.08
N GLN A 263 6.15 71.05 26.61
CA GLN A 263 6.53 71.36 28.00
C GLN A 263 6.69 72.87 28.26
N ARG A 264 7.18 73.64 27.28
CA ARG A 264 7.26 75.10 27.39
C ARG A 264 5.88 75.75 27.34
N GLU A 265 5.01 75.30 26.44
CA GLU A 265 3.62 75.75 26.33
C GLU A 265 2.87 75.53 27.65
N GLU A 266 2.98 74.33 28.23
CA GLU A 266 2.40 74.01 29.54
C GLU A 266 2.91 74.95 30.64
N LYS A 267 4.23 75.23 30.67
CA LYS A 267 4.82 76.19 31.63
C LYS A 267 4.30 77.61 31.43
N VAL A 268 4.18 78.06 30.18
CA VAL A 268 3.61 79.39 29.86
C VAL A 268 2.16 79.46 30.32
N GLY A 269 1.35 78.43 30.07
CA GLY A 269 -0.04 78.36 30.54
C GLY A 269 -0.16 78.44 32.07
N VAL A 270 0.72 77.75 32.81
CA VAL A 270 0.77 77.87 34.27
C VAL A 270 1.13 79.30 34.71
N LEU A 271 2.12 79.92 34.08
CA LEU A 271 2.53 81.29 34.39
C LEU A 271 1.42 82.30 34.08
N GLU A 272 0.70 82.15 32.99
CA GLU A 272 -0.46 82.98 32.65
C GLU A 272 -1.57 82.88 33.70
N GLN A 273 -1.87 81.67 34.18
CA GLN A 273 -2.81 81.50 35.29
C GLN A 273 -2.33 82.19 36.57
N GLN A 274 -1.04 82.12 36.88
CA GLN A 274 -0.45 82.84 38.02
C GLN A 274 -0.52 84.36 37.85
N ILE A 275 -0.27 84.90 36.65
CA ILE A 275 -0.43 86.32 36.37
C ILE A 275 -1.90 86.73 36.51
N LYS A 276 -2.83 85.93 36.00
CA LYS A 276 -4.27 86.19 36.09
C LYS A 276 -4.76 86.21 37.55
N THR A 277 -4.26 85.32 38.40
CA THR A 277 -4.60 85.32 39.83
C THR A 277 -3.94 86.47 40.58
N LYS A 278 -2.66 86.76 40.33
CA LYS A 278 -1.96 87.91 40.94
C LYS A 278 -2.57 89.25 40.53
N THR A 279 -2.94 89.43 39.26
CA THR A 279 -3.62 90.64 38.77
C THR A 279 -5.02 90.81 39.37
N LYS A 280 -5.78 89.72 39.56
CA LYS A 280 -7.03 89.75 40.34
C LYS A 280 -6.79 90.23 41.78
N LYS A 281 -5.77 89.69 42.46
CA LYS A 281 -5.37 90.16 43.81
C LYS A 281 -4.90 91.62 43.82
N LEU A 282 -4.21 92.09 42.79
CA LEU A 282 -3.75 93.47 42.68
C LEU A 282 -4.94 94.44 42.47
N LYS A 283 -5.93 94.04 41.68
CA LYS A 283 -7.18 94.81 41.50
C LYS A 283 -7.94 94.98 42.80
N THR A 284 -8.00 93.97 43.68
CA THR A 284 -8.65 94.13 45.00
C THR A 284 -7.92 95.14 45.88
N TYR A 285 -6.58 95.21 45.84
CA TYR A 285 -5.82 96.19 46.62
C TYR A 285 -5.94 97.62 46.09
N ARG A 286 -6.18 97.84 44.79
CA ARG A 286 -6.32 99.19 44.20
C ARG A 286 -7.58 99.96 44.65
N VAL A 287 -8.55 99.30 45.29
CA VAL A 287 -9.75 99.95 45.84
C VAL A 287 -9.46 100.64 47.19
N LEU A 288 -8.36 100.25 47.87
CA LEU A 288 -7.93 100.91 49.10
C LEU A 288 -7.19 102.23 48.76
N PRO A 289 -7.59 103.37 49.35
CA PRO A 289 -6.84 104.61 49.24
C PRO A 289 -5.41 104.45 49.79
N PRO A 290 -4.38 104.99 49.11
CA PRO A 290 -2.97 104.81 49.47
C PRO A 290 -2.51 105.58 50.73
N ASP A 291 -3.36 106.42 51.31
CA ASP A 291 -3.06 107.23 52.49
C ASP A 291 -3.90 106.78 53.70
N ILE A 292 -3.24 106.45 54.81
CA ILE A 292 -3.85 105.92 56.05
C ILE A 292 -4.89 106.89 56.59
N MET A 293 -4.66 108.20 56.49
CA MET A 293 -5.58 109.22 56.98
C MET A 293 -6.87 109.25 56.14
N MET A 294 -6.77 109.11 54.81
CA MET A 294 -7.94 109.01 53.94
C MET A 294 -8.69 107.69 54.10
N ALA A 295 -7.98 106.59 54.38
CA ALA A 295 -8.61 105.30 54.66
C ALA A 295 -9.42 105.34 55.98
N GLN A 296 -8.91 106.01 57.01
CA GLN A 296 -9.64 106.25 58.25
C GLN A 296 -10.86 107.14 58.03
N LEU A 297 -10.74 108.21 57.25
CA LEU A 297 -11.86 109.10 56.94
C LEU A 297 -12.97 108.37 56.15
N LYS A 298 -12.61 107.52 55.18
CA LYS A 298 -13.57 106.65 54.47
C LYS A 298 -14.16 105.56 55.36
N LEU A 299 -13.42 105.05 56.33
CA LEU A 299 -13.93 104.11 57.34
C LEU A 299 -14.96 104.79 58.24
N ASP A 300 -14.69 106.01 58.68
CA ASP A 300 -15.61 106.79 59.51
C ASP A 300 -16.83 107.26 58.71
N GLU A 301 -16.67 107.61 57.44
CA GLU A 301 -17.79 107.87 56.52
C GLU A 301 -18.65 106.62 56.32
N ALA A 302 -18.04 105.44 56.14
CA ALA A 302 -18.76 104.17 56.07
C ALA A 302 -19.42 103.77 57.40
N LYS A 303 -18.84 104.10 58.55
CA LYS A 303 -19.47 103.92 59.86
C LYS A 303 -20.65 104.88 60.06
N GLN A 304 -20.55 106.12 59.60
CA GLN A 304 -21.65 107.08 59.65
C GLN A 304 -22.80 106.65 58.76
N THR A 305 -22.54 106.13 57.56
CA THR A 305 -23.62 105.57 56.71
C THR A 305 -24.24 104.33 57.33
N LEU A 306 -23.46 103.48 58.00
CA LEU A 306 -23.98 102.35 58.77
C LEU A 306 -24.86 102.80 59.95
N ASN A 307 -24.43 103.82 60.70
CA ASN A 307 -25.22 104.36 61.81
C ASN A 307 -26.53 104.99 61.32
N LYS A 308 -26.52 105.72 60.20
CA LYS A 308 -27.74 106.22 59.56
C LYS A 308 -28.68 105.09 59.15
N LEU A 309 -28.17 104.02 58.53
CA LEU A 309 -28.97 102.84 58.20
C LEU A 309 -29.54 102.12 59.45
N LEU A 310 -28.82 102.17 60.57
CA LEU A 310 -29.31 101.64 61.86
C LEU A 310 -30.36 102.55 62.50
N GLU A 311 -30.26 103.87 62.34
CA GLU A 311 -31.29 104.84 62.75
C GLU A 311 -32.55 104.68 61.88
N ASP A 312 -32.41 104.59 60.55
CA ASP A 312 -33.51 104.29 59.63
C ASP A 312 -34.20 102.95 59.98
N ARG A 313 -33.41 101.94 60.37
CA ARG A 313 -33.93 100.66 60.87
C ARG A 313 -34.71 100.85 62.18
N ASN A 314 -34.21 101.65 63.11
CA ASN A 314 -34.89 101.89 64.39
C ASN A 314 -36.17 102.71 64.22
N GLU A 315 -36.20 103.70 63.33
CA GLU A 315 -37.42 104.41 62.95
C GLU A 315 -38.44 103.48 62.29
N LEU A 316 -38.01 102.57 61.41
CA LEU A 316 -38.88 101.53 60.86
C LEU A 316 -39.41 100.58 61.95
N PHE A 317 -38.61 100.26 62.97
CA PHE A 317 -39.09 99.47 64.12
C PHE A 317 -40.10 100.24 65.00
N ILE A 318 -39.93 101.54 65.22
CA ILE A 318 -40.91 102.37 65.97
C ILE A 318 -42.22 102.52 65.17
N LYS A 319 -42.14 102.74 63.85
CA LYS A 319 -43.32 102.78 62.95
C LYS A 319 -44.03 101.42 62.83
N MET A 320 -43.33 100.30 63.05
CA MET A 320 -43.95 98.98 63.19
C MET A 320 -44.60 98.79 64.58
N ALA A 321 -44.12 99.44 65.63
CA ALA A 321 -44.66 99.32 67.00
C ALA A 321 -45.95 100.14 67.22
N GLU A 322 -46.14 101.26 66.53
CA GLU A 322 -47.40 102.03 66.55
C GLU A 322 -48.54 101.34 65.78
N ASN A 323 -48.23 100.36 64.91
CA ASN A 323 -49.20 99.52 64.20
C ASN A 323 -49.78 98.35 65.06
N PHE A 324 -49.74 98.46 66.41
CA PHE A 324 -50.25 97.43 67.32
C PHE A 324 -51.12 97.93 68.52
N HIS A 325 -51.72 99.13 68.46
CA HIS A 325 -52.80 99.52 69.39
C HIS A 325 -53.99 100.24 68.74
#